data_AF-A0A0C9Z3W9-F1
#
_entry.id   AF-A0A0C9Z3W9-F1
#
_cell.length_a   1.000
_cell.length_b   1.000
_cell.length_c   1.000
_cell.angle_alpha   90.00
_cell.angle_beta   90.00
_cell.angle_gamma   90.00
#
_symmetry.space_group_name_H-M   'P 1'
#
loop_
_entity.id
_entity.type
_entity.pdbx_description
1 polymer ?
#
loop_
_entity_poly.entity_id
_entity_poly.type
_entity_poly.pdbx_seq_one_letter_code
_entity_poly.pdbx_strand_id
1 'polypeptide(L)'
;DFKTEFHPRSKRPPLYQASEEFGRQNAEDITLGSEPWRPFASEGDYIFATVAVEAGLSAAQVDSLLRLVHCVAQGTARVTLRNNAGLHTALDRAASQ
;
A
#
# COMPACT_ATOMS: atom_id res chain seq x y z
N ASP A 1 2.49 23.53 -23.31
CA ASP A 1 1.22 23.24 -24.03
C ASP A 1 1.31 22.00 -24.89
N PHE A 2 0.20 21.28 -25.05
CA PHE A 2 0.08 20.13 -25.95
C PHE A 2 -1.31 20.04 -26.59
N LYS A 3 -1.40 19.28 -27.68
CA LYS A 3 -2.63 19.06 -28.43
C LYS A 3 -3.12 17.63 -28.21
N THR A 4 -4.38 17.49 -27.81
CA THR A 4 -5.08 16.21 -27.72
C THR A 4 -5.95 16.04 -28.96
N GLU A 5 -5.65 15.03 -29.78
CA GLU A 5 -6.46 14.65 -30.95
C GLU A 5 -7.37 13.46 -30.61
N PHE A 6 -8.63 13.55 -31.02
CA PHE A 6 -9.62 12.50 -30.78
C PHE A 6 -9.86 11.67 -32.04
N HIS A 7 -10.32 10.43 -31.83
CA HIS A 7 -10.68 9.54 -32.92
C HIS A 7 -11.77 10.16 -33.82
N PRO A 8 -11.69 10.07 -35.17
CA PRO A 8 -12.59 10.77 -36.10
C PRO A 8 -14.09 10.48 -35.88
N ARG A 9 -14.44 9.28 -35.42
CA ARG A 9 -15.84 8.90 -35.11
C ARG A 9 -16.41 9.60 -33.87
N SER A 10 -15.57 10.16 -33.01
CA SER A 10 -16.01 10.85 -31.80
C SER A 10 -16.67 12.21 -32.10
N LYS A 11 -16.44 12.78 -33.30
CA LYS A 11 -16.86 14.14 -33.69
C LYS A 11 -16.42 15.23 -32.70
N ARG A 12 -15.35 14.97 -31.93
CA ARG A 12 -14.81 15.94 -30.97
C ARG A 12 -13.72 16.76 -31.67
N PRO A 13 -13.73 18.10 -31.53
CA PRO A 13 -12.64 18.92 -32.03
C PRO A 13 -11.36 18.65 -31.21
N PRO A 14 -10.17 18.85 -31.80
CA PRO A 14 -8.92 18.78 -31.06
C PRO A 14 -8.87 19.81 -29.93
N LEU A 15 -8.29 19.41 -28.80
CA LEU A 15 -8.09 20.29 -27.65
C LEU A 15 -6.64 20.76 -27.56
N TYR A 16 -6.44 22.02 -27.18
CA TYR A 16 -5.13 22.59 -26.87
C TYR A 16 -5.12 22.94 -25.38
N GLN A 17 -4.16 22.37 -24.64
CA GLN A 17 -4.11 22.46 -23.19
C GLN A 17 -2.71 22.82 -22.73
N ALA A 18 -2.62 23.54 -21.61
CA ALA A 18 -1.34 23.92 -21.04
C ALA A 18 -0.70 22.72 -20.34
N SER A 19 0.62 22.59 -20.40
CA SER A 19 1.34 21.50 -19.71
C SER A 19 1.24 21.66 -18.19
N GLU A 20 1.15 22.89 -17.70
CA GLU A 20 0.96 23.22 -16.30
C GLU A 20 -0.39 22.71 -15.76
N GLU A 21 -1.40 22.54 -16.62
CA GLU A 21 -2.72 22.00 -16.27
C GLU A 21 -2.68 20.49 -15.93
N PHE A 22 -1.62 19.79 -16.39
CA PHE A 22 -1.39 18.36 -16.18
C PHE A 22 -0.26 18.07 -15.18
N GLY A 23 0.37 19.11 -14.62
CA GLY A 23 1.30 18.97 -13.51
C GLY A 23 0.52 19.06 -12.21
N ARG A 24 0.48 17.95 -11.43
CA ARG A 24 -0.18 17.81 -10.12
C ARG A 24 -1.15 18.96 -9.87
N GLN A 25 -2.36 18.85 -10.41
CA GLN A 25 -3.48 19.63 -9.90
C GLN A 25 -3.30 19.62 -8.40
N ASN A 26 -3.11 20.82 -7.81
CA ASN A 26 -3.08 21.03 -6.36
C ASN A 26 -4.02 19.99 -5.84
N ALA A 27 -3.49 19.01 -5.08
CA ALA A 27 -4.33 17.95 -4.55
C ALA A 27 -5.55 18.70 -4.07
N GLU A 28 -6.67 18.58 -4.82
CA GLU A 28 -7.92 19.06 -4.28
C GLU A 28 -7.90 18.42 -2.92
N ASP A 29 -8.19 19.17 -1.87
CA ASP A 29 -8.44 18.58 -0.56
C ASP A 29 -9.49 17.50 -0.84
N ILE A 30 -9.01 16.31 -1.20
CA ILE A 30 -9.74 15.07 -1.29
C ILE A 30 -10.09 15.03 0.15
N THR A 31 -11.32 15.47 0.42
CA THR A 31 -11.88 15.53 1.74
C THR A 31 -11.62 14.13 2.20
N LEU A 32 -10.57 13.96 3.02
CA LEU A 32 -10.07 12.66 3.39
C LEU A 32 -11.28 12.16 4.12
N GLY A 33 -12.05 11.29 3.44
CA GLY A 33 -13.29 10.80 3.98
C GLY A 33 -12.93 10.27 5.36
N SER A 34 -13.91 10.17 6.26
CA SER A 34 -13.68 9.68 7.62
C SER A 34 -12.89 8.36 7.71
N GLU A 35 -12.64 7.69 6.56
CA GLU A 35 -11.92 6.46 6.36
C GLU A 35 -10.91 6.58 5.17
N PRO A 36 -9.69 7.11 5.38
CA PRO A 36 -8.63 7.19 4.35
C PRO A 36 -8.31 5.88 3.66
N TRP A 37 -8.57 4.76 4.35
CA TRP A 37 -8.22 3.41 3.93
C TRP A 37 -9.23 2.81 2.95
N ARG A 38 -10.32 3.49 2.57
CA ARG A 38 -11.19 3.00 1.47
C ARG A 38 -10.37 2.90 0.17
N PRO A 39 -10.55 1.84 -0.64
CA PRO A 39 -11.64 0.86 -0.63
C PRO A 39 -11.42 -0.38 0.26
N PHE A 40 -10.36 -0.43 1.08
CA PHE A 40 -10.13 -1.59 1.96
C PHE A 40 -11.25 -1.74 2.99
N ALA A 41 -11.51 -3.00 3.39
CA ALA A 41 -12.56 -3.33 4.35
C ALA A 41 -12.24 -2.83 5.76
N SER A 42 -10.95 -2.75 6.11
CA SER A 42 -10.46 -2.22 7.37
C SER A 42 -9.17 -1.43 7.19
N GLU A 43 -8.87 -0.55 8.16
CA GLU A 43 -7.58 0.14 8.24
C GLU A 43 -6.41 -0.86 8.37
N GLY A 44 -6.63 -1.97 9.09
CA GLY A 44 -5.65 -3.04 9.24
C GLY A 44 -5.25 -3.68 7.91
N ASP A 45 -6.23 -3.93 7.03
CA ASP A 45 -5.97 -4.46 5.68
C ASP A 45 -5.16 -3.47 4.83
N TYR A 46 -5.47 -2.18 4.94
CA TYR A 46 -4.73 -1.12 4.26
C TYR A 46 -3.28 -1.04 4.74
N ILE A 47 -3.05 -1.00 6.05
CA ILE A 47 -1.70 -0.95 6.63
C ILE A 47 -0.91 -2.20 6.24
N PHE A 48 -1.52 -3.38 6.36
CA PHE A 48 -0.85 -4.63 5.99
C PHE A 48 -0.48 -4.66 4.50
N ALA A 49 -1.40 -4.29 3.61
CA ALA A 49 -1.15 -4.22 2.17
C ALA A 49 -0.04 -3.23 1.83
N THR A 50 -0.02 -2.06 2.49
CA THR A 50 1.01 -1.03 2.30
C THR A 50 2.39 -1.57 2.66
N VAL A 51 2.53 -2.17 3.85
CA VAL A 51 3.79 -2.78 4.30
C VAL A 51 4.24 -3.90 3.36
N ALA A 52 3.31 -4.73 2.88
CA ALA A 52 3.64 -5.83 1.98
C ALA A 52 4.17 -5.34 0.62
N VAL A 53 3.57 -4.28 0.07
CA VAL A 53 4.00 -3.67 -1.20
C VAL A 53 5.33 -2.94 -1.02
N GLU A 54 5.47 -2.12 0.02
CA GLU A 54 6.69 -1.37 0.31
C GLU A 54 7.90 -2.30 0.55
N ALA A 55 7.69 -3.42 1.24
CA ALA A 55 8.73 -4.42 1.49
C ALA A 55 8.93 -5.39 0.31
N GLY A 56 8.14 -5.30 -0.76
CA GLY A 56 8.25 -6.17 -1.93
C GLY A 56 8.02 -7.65 -1.61
N LEU A 57 7.08 -7.96 -0.70
CA LEU A 57 6.84 -9.33 -0.26
C LEU A 57 6.26 -10.18 -1.39
N SER A 58 6.73 -11.42 -1.49
CA SER A 58 6.16 -12.44 -2.36
C SER A 58 4.80 -12.92 -1.85
N ALA A 59 3.99 -13.53 -2.74
CA ALA A 59 2.69 -14.11 -2.36
C ALA A 59 2.82 -15.12 -1.20
N ALA A 60 3.85 -15.97 -1.21
CA ALA A 60 4.08 -16.94 -0.14
C ALA A 60 4.40 -16.28 1.21
N GLN A 61 5.13 -15.15 1.20
CA GLN A 61 5.42 -14.38 2.42
C GLN A 61 4.17 -13.68 2.94
N VAL A 62 3.34 -13.11 2.04
CA VAL A 62 2.05 -12.50 2.37
C VAL A 62 1.14 -13.53 3.06
N ASP A 63 0.95 -14.70 2.45
CA ASP A 63 0.12 -15.77 3.03
C ASP A 63 0.63 -16.23 4.39
N SER A 64 1.96 -16.34 4.55
CA SER A 64 2.58 -16.76 5.81
C SER A 64 2.35 -15.74 6.93
N LEU A 65 2.47 -14.44 6.61
CA LEU A 65 2.22 -13.37 7.59
C LEU A 65 0.74 -13.28 7.96
N LEU A 66 -0.19 -13.38 7.00
CA LEU A 66 -1.63 -13.40 7.28
C LEU A 66 -2.01 -14.57 8.19
N ARG A 67 -1.45 -15.77 7.95
CA ARG A 67 -1.62 -16.92 8.84
C ARG A 67 -1.13 -16.64 10.25
N LEU A 68 0.06 -16.04 10.40
CA LEU A 68 0.61 -15.68 11.71
C LEU A 68 -0.31 -14.67 12.43
N VAL A 69 -0.76 -13.63 11.74
CA VAL A 69 -1.70 -12.63 12.29
C VAL A 69 -2.99 -13.31 12.76
N HIS A 70 -3.54 -14.23 11.97
CA HIS A 70 -4.73 -14.99 12.34
C HIS A 70 -4.50 -15.86 13.58
N CYS A 71 -3.38 -16.59 13.65
CA CYS A 71 -3.03 -17.39 14.84
C CYS A 71 -2.86 -16.52 16.09
N VAL A 72 -2.25 -15.33 15.96
CA VAL A 72 -2.13 -14.37 17.07
C VAL A 72 -3.50 -13.86 17.51
N ALA A 73 -4.38 -13.50 16.56
CA ALA A 73 -5.74 -13.04 16.86
C ALA A 73 -6.59 -14.14 17.54
N GLN A 74 -6.37 -15.41 17.19
CA GLN A 74 -6.99 -16.57 17.84
C GLN A 74 -6.35 -16.97 19.17
N GLY A 75 -5.22 -16.37 19.55
CA GLY A 75 -4.48 -16.70 20.76
C GLY A 75 -3.68 -18.01 20.70
N THR A 76 -3.53 -18.60 19.51
CA THR A 76 -2.76 -19.86 19.30
C THR A 76 -1.28 -19.62 19.05
N ALA A 77 -0.87 -18.37 18.81
CA ALA A 77 0.52 -17.95 18.67
C ALA A 77 0.79 -16.64 19.42
N ARG A 78 2.06 -16.39 19.76
CA ARG A 78 2.50 -15.13 20.37
C ARG A 78 3.80 -14.64 19.74
N VAL A 79 3.78 -13.45 19.15
CA VAL A 79 4.99 -12.75 18.70
C VAL A 79 5.44 -11.82 19.83
N THR A 80 6.62 -12.07 20.40
CA THR A 80 7.15 -11.27 21.52
C THR A 80 8.19 -10.23 21.10
N LEU A 81 8.62 -10.26 19.83
CA LEU A 81 9.56 -9.30 19.27
C LEU A 81 8.89 -7.92 19.15
N ARG A 82 9.57 -6.86 19.58
CA ARG A 82 9.01 -5.50 19.64
C ARG A 82 9.58 -4.54 18.59
N ASN A 83 10.74 -4.85 18.03
CA ASN A 83 11.44 -3.99 17.07
C ASN A 83 12.53 -4.78 16.32
N ASN A 84 13.14 -4.14 15.33
CA ASN A 84 14.19 -4.73 14.50
C ASN A 84 15.43 -5.16 15.31
N ALA A 85 15.87 -4.34 16.27
CA ALA A 85 17.02 -4.67 17.12
C ALA A 85 16.78 -5.96 17.94
N GLY A 86 15.56 -6.12 18.47
CA GLY A 86 15.15 -7.33 19.19
C GLY A 86 15.10 -8.56 18.28
N LEU A 87 14.67 -8.39 17.02
CA LEU A 87 14.71 -9.47 16.01
C LEU A 87 16.15 -9.92 15.76
N HIS A 88 17.06 -9.00 15.42
CA HIS A 88 18.48 -9.34 15.18
C HIS A 88 19.12 -9.99 16.40
N THR A 89 18.87 -9.45 17.60
CA THR A 89 19.37 -10.06 18.85
C THR A 89 18.88 -11.49 19.04
N ALA A 90 17.62 -11.78 18.70
CA ALA A 90 17.08 -13.13 18.79
C ALA A 90 17.71 -14.08 17.75
N LEU A 91 17.96 -13.59 16.53
CA LEU A 91 18.64 -14.35 15.48
C LEU A 91 20.09 -14.67 15.84
N ASP A 92 20.83 -13.69 16.35
CA ASP A 92 22.23 -13.87 16.76
C ASP A 92 22.35 -14.92 17.87
N ARG A 93 21.44 -14.87 18.85
CA ARG A 93 21.36 -15.89 19.90
C ARG A 93 21.07 -17.27 19.33
N ALA A 94 20.11 -17.38 18.41
CA ALA A 94 19.76 -18.66 17.80
C ALA A 94 20.92 -19.25 16.97
N ALA A 95 21.70 -18.41 16.29
CA ALA A 95 22.86 -18.84 15.52
C ALA A 95 24.06 -19.28 16.39
N SER A 96 24.09 -18.85 17.67
CA SER A 96 25.13 -19.21 18.64
C SER A 96 24.85 -20.48 19.44
N GLN A 97 23.72 -21.14 19.21
CA GLN A 97 23.32 -22.41 19.84
C GLN A 97 23.75 -23.61 19.00
#